data_AF-A0A842N267-F1
#
_entry.id   AF-A0A842N267-F1
#
_cell.length_a   1.000
_cell.length_b   1.000
_cell.length_c   1.000
_cell.angle_alpha   90.00
_cell.angle_beta   90.00
_cell.angle_gamma   90.00
#
_symmetry.space_group_name_H-M   'P 1'
#
loop_
_entity.id
_entity.type
_entity.pdbx_description
1 polymer ?
#
loop_
_entity_poly.entity_id
_entity_poly.type
_entity_poly.pdbx_seq_one_letter_code
_entity_poly.pdbx_strand_id
1 'polypeptide(L)'
;VNFSRKFLPSHRGGTQDAPLVLNARIRAGEVDDQILDLETCSSYPLELYHLAEKRKHSSEIKIETVKSHLASGICPFTNVGFTHDTTNFNEGVLNSSYKILPTMKEKVGSQMELVGKIRAVDTSDVARLIIERHFIRDIRGNLRKFSHQQFRCVACNEKFRRTPLAGVCTKCGGKIIFTISEGSIKKYLEPAIDLSENYDISEYTRQSLELTKLYIESIFGRDADKQVELKKWF
;
A
#
# COMPACT_ATOMS: atom_id res chain seq x y z
N VAL A 1 14.60 13.72 30.55
CA VAL A 1 15.93 14.37 30.53
C VAL A 1 16.25 14.97 29.17
N ASN A 2 16.11 14.20 28.08
CA ASN A 2 16.45 14.67 26.71
C ASN A 2 15.31 15.37 25.95
N PHE A 3 14.25 15.79 26.64
CA PHE A 3 13.09 16.44 26.01
C PHE A 3 12.99 17.92 26.41
N SER A 4 12.83 18.79 25.42
CA SER A 4 12.54 20.21 25.62
C SER A 4 11.62 20.71 24.52
N ARG A 5 10.55 21.42 24.92
CA ARG A 5 9.60 22.05 23.96
C ARG A 5 10.27 23.06 23.04
N LYS A 6 11.44 23.62 23.43
CA LYS A 6 12.21 24.57 22.61
C LYS A 6 12.74 23.96 21.31
N PHE A 7 12.86 22.64 21.23
CA PHE A 7 13.30 21.94 20.03
C PHE A 7 12.14 21.50 19.13
N LEU A 8 10.88 21.75 19.53
CA LEU A 8 9.73 21.41 18.70
C LEU A 8 9.60 22.42 17.54
N PRO A 9 9.34 21.95 16.31
CA PRO A 9 9.12 22.83 15.17
C PRO A 9 7.91 23.74 15.42
N SER A 10 8.01 25.00 14.96
CA SER A 10 6.89 25.96 15.01
C SER A 10 5.82 25.74 13.93
N HIS A 11 6.07 24.86 12.97
CA HIS A 11 5.12 24.52 11.91
C HIS A 11 4.06 23.51 12.37
N ARG A 12 2.88 23.57 11.76
CA ARG A 12 1.77 22.64 12.05
C ARG A 12 2.21 21.18 11.86
N GLY A 13 1.91 20.34 12.83
CA GLY A 13 2.25 18.91 12.84
C GLY A 13 3.52 18.55 13.62
N GLY A 14 4.40 19.53 13.92
CA GLY A 14 5.65 19.28 14.63
C GLY A 14 5.50 18.81 16.08
N THR A 15 4.28 18.85 16.64
CA THR A 15 3.97 18.48 18.02
C THR A 15 3.27 17.13 18.15
N GLN A 16 2.90 16.47 17.04
CA GLN A 16 2.03 15.28 17.08
C GLN A 16 2.67 14.08 17.81
N ASP A 17 3.99 13.90 17.67
CA ASP A 17 4.71 12.78 18.29
C ASP A 17 5.51 13.20 19.53
N ALA A 18 5.33 14.44 19.99
CA ALA A 18 6.04 14.94 21.16
C ALA A 18 5.37 14.45 22.45
N PRO A 19 6.11 13.87 23.42
CA PRO A 19 5.55 13.43 24.70
C PRO A 19 5.25 14.64 25.60
N LEU A 20 4.21 15.40 25.26
CA LEU A 20 3.80 16.62 25.97
C LEU A 20 3.08 16.34 27.29
N VAL A 21 2.41 15.20 27.35
CA VAL A 21 1.68 14.68 28.52
C VAL A 21 2.05 13.21 28.67
N LEU A 22 2.27 12.78 29.90
CA LEU A 22 2.52 11.39 30.24
C LEU A 22 1.42 10.93 31.20
N ASN A 23 0.68 9.90 30.79
CA ASN A 23 -0.29 9.26 31.66
C ASN A 23 0.44 8.24 32.53
N ALA A 24 0.48 8.47 33.83
CA ALA A 24 1.15 7.58 34.78
C ALA A 24 0.34 6.31 35.12
N ARG A 25 -0.97 6.34 34.87
CA ARG A 25 -1.89 5.23 35.14
C ARG A 25 -2.88 5.08 34.01
N ILE A 26 -3.13 3.83 33.61
CA ILE A 26 -4.16 3.49 32.63
C ILE A 26 -5.50 3.37 33.37
N ARG A 27 -6.52 4.07 32.86
CA ARG A 27 -7.91 3.93 33.29
C ARG A 27 -8.71 3.44 32.10
N ALA A 28 -9.28 2.25 32.19
CA ALA A 28 -9.92 1.58 31.06
C ALA A 28 -11.04 2.40 30.38
N GLY A 29 -11.76 3.27 31.12
CA GLY A 29 -12.79 4.14 30.53
C GLY A 29 -12.25 5.41 29.83
N GLU A 30 -10.96 5.71 29.95
CA GLU A 30 -10.28 6.86 29.31
C GLU A 30 -9.42 6.41 28.10
N VAL A 31 -9.48 5.12 27.76
CA VAL A 31 -8.78 4.51 26.63
C VAL A 31 -9.70 4.51 25.40
N ASP A 32 -9.13 4.23 24.24
CA ASP A 32 -9.83 4.03 22.97
C ASP A 32 -11.02 3.06 23.12
N ASP A 33 -12.12 3.36 22.43
CA ASP A 33 -13.39 2.65 22.56
C ASP A 33 -13.33 1.23 21.98
N GLN A 34 -12.38 0.92 21.10
CA GLN A 34 -12.21 -0.44 20.56
C GLN A 34 -11.95 -1.49 21.64
N ILE A 35 -11.34 -1.11 22.76
CA ILE A 35 -11.09 -2.06 23.86
C ILE A 35 -12.38 -2.53 24.52
N LEU A 36 -13.46 -1.75 24.41
CA LEU A 36 -14.75 -2.04 25.04
C LEU A 36 -15.42 -3.27 24.43
N ASP A 37 -15.13 -3.56 23.16
CA ASP A 37 -15.66 -4.70 22.41
C ASP A 37 -14.80 -5.96 22.54
N LEU A 38 -13.69 -5.91 23.29
CA LEU A 38 -12.86 -7.08 23.56
C LEU A 38 -13.61 -8.05 24.48
N GLU A 39 -13.70 -9.31 24.05
CA GLU A 39 -14.32 -10.40 24.79
C GLU A 39 -13.37 -10.92 25.89
N THR A 40 -13.91 -11.20 27.07
CA THR A 40 -13.14 -11.64 28.24
C THR A 40 -13.34 -13.11 28.58
N CYS A 41 -14.18 -13.83 27.82
CA CYS A 41 -14.51 -15.23 28.07
C CYS A 41 -13.37 -16.20 27.75
N SER A 42 -13.22 -17.25 28.55
CA SER A 42 -12.24 -18.33 28.28
C SER A 42 -12.74 -19.34 27.24
N SER A 43 -14.06 -19.44 27.05
CA SER A 43 -14.68 -20.31 26.05
C SER A 43 -16.00 -19.70 25.60
N TYR A 44 -16.31 -19.77 24.30
CA TYR A 44 -17.57 -19.26 23.79
C TYR A 44 -18.76 -20.14 24.21
N PRO A 45 -19.91 -19.53 24.54
CA PRO A 45 -21.12 -20.27 24.88
C PRO A 45 -21.70 -20.98 23.65
N LEU A 46 -22.36 -22.12 23.87
CA LEU A 46 -23.01 -22.90 22.79
C LEU A 46 -24.02 -22.06 21.99
N GLU A 47 -24.69 -21.12 22.66
CA GLU A 47 -25.65 -20.20 22.04
C GLU A 47 -25.04 -19.41 20.88
N LEU A 48 -23.77 -19.01 20.96
CA LEU A 48 -23.06 -18.31 19.87
C LEU A 48 -23.11 -19.12 18.58
N TYR A 49 -22.77 -20.40 18.67
CA TYR A 49 -22.71 -21.28 17.51
C TYR A 49 -24.10 -21.50 16.90
N HIS A 50 -25.14 -21.65 17.72
CA HIS A 50 -26.53 -21.78 17.24
C HIS A 50 -27.07 -20.50 16.60
N LEU A 51 -26.74 -19.32 17.13
CA LEU A 51 -27.15 -18.05 16.53
C LEU A 51 -26.38 -17.75 15.25
N ALA A 52 -25.10 -18.13 15.19
CA ALA A 52 -24.27 -18.02 13.99
C ALA A 52 -24.81 -18.90 12.85
N GLU A 53 -25.26 -20.13 13.15
CA GLU A 53 -25.92 -21.00 12.17
C GLU A 53 -27.18 -20.35 11.56
N LYS A 54 -27.93 -19.60 12.38
CA LYS A 54 -29.11 -18.83 11.95
C LYS A 54 -28.76 -17.50 11.29
N ARG A 55 -27.48 -17.15 11.14
CA ARG A 55 -26.97 -15.88 10.59
C ARG A 55 -27.55 -14.64 11.25
N LYS A 56 -27.80 -14.72 12.56
CA LYS A 56 -28.32 -13.60 13.35
C LYS A 56 -27.25 -12.52 13.54
N HIS A 57 -27.70 -11.30 13.81
CA HIS A 57 -26.79 -10.17 14.02
C HIS A 57 -26.01 -10.33 15.34
N SER A 58 -24.74 -9.90 15.38
CA SER A 58 -23.87 -10.04 16.55
C SER A 58 -24.41 -9.36 17.81
N SER A 59 -25.24 -8.33 17.66
CA SER A 59 -25.89 -7.65 18.79
C SER A 59 -26.95 -8.49 19.52
N GLU A 60 -27.44 -9.58 18.90
CA GLU A 60 -28.44 -10.46 19.54
C GLU A 60 -27.82 -11.36 20.62
N ILE A 61 -26.52 -11.64 20.53
CA ILE A 61 -25.82 -12.42 21.54
C ILE A 61 -25.19 -11.52 22.60
N LYS A 62 -25.22 -11.98 23.85
CA LYS A 62 -24.56 -11.33 24.97
C LYS A 62 -23.35 -12.16 25.37
N ILE A 63 -22.17 -11.69 24.98
CA ILE A 63 -20.88 -12.21 25.45
C ILE A 63 -20.32 -11.21 26.47
N GLU A 64 -19.59 -11.72 27.45
CA GLU A 64 -18.87 -10.88 28.39
C GLU A 64 -17.75 -10.14 27.66
N THR A 65 -17.83 -8.81 27.69
CA THR A 65 -16.83 -7.91 27.13
C THR A 65 -16.29 -6.97 28.21
N VAL A 66 -15.21 -6.26 27.89
CA VAL A 66 -14.65 -5.22 28.76
C VAL A 66 -15.70 -4.15 29.11
N LYS A 67 -16.57 -3.79 28.15
CA LYS A 67 -17.70 -2.89 28.40
C LYS A 67 -18.65 -3.42 29.48
N SER A 68 -19.00 -4.70 29.39
CA SER A 68 -19.86 -5.37 30.36
C SER A 68 -19.20 -5.40 31.76
N HIS A 69 -17.90 -5.71 31.84
CA HIS A 69 -17.17 -5.66 33.10
C HIS A 69 -17.15 -4.26 33.73
N LEU A 70 -16.88 -3.22 32.92
CA LEU A 70 -16.89 -1.84 33.37
C LEU A 70 -18.27 -1.40 33.87
N ALA A 71 -19.34 -1.76 33.15
CA ALA A 71 -20.72 -1.46 33.55
C ALA A 71 -21.12 -2.18 34.85
N SER A 72 -20.61 -3.40 35.07
CA SER A 72 -20.84 -4.18 36.28
C SER A 72 -19.92 -3.81 37.45
N GLY A 73 -19.04 -2.82 37.30
CA GLY A 73 -18.09 -2.40 38.34
C GLY A 73 -16.96 -3.40 38.61
N ILE A 74 -16.77 -4.39 37.74
CA ILE A 74 -15.71 -5.38 37.82
C ILE A 74 -14.42 -4.76 37.25
N CYS A 75 -13.28 -5.04 37.89
CA CYS A 75 -12.01 -4.56 37.39
C CYS A 75 -11.68 -5.21 36.02
N PRO A 76 -11.56 -4.43 34.93
CA PRO A 76 -11.36 -4.98 33.59
C PRO A 76 -9.94 -5.55 33.37
N PHE A 77 -9.02 -5.27 34.29
CA PHE A 77 -7.63 -5.74 34.22
C PHE A 77 -7.41 -7.10 34.88
N THR A 78 -8.45 -7.69 35.48
CA THR A 78 -8.36 -8.95 36.20
C THR A 78 -9.27 -10.00 35.58
N ASN A 79 -8.86 -11.27 35.65
CA ASN A 79 -9.64 -12.42 35.18
C ASN A 79 -10.08 -12.32 33.69
N VAL A 80 -9.18 -11.82 32.84
CA VAL A 80 -9.39 -11.80 31.39
C VAL A 80 -9.00 -13.16 30.85
N GLY A 81 -9.98 -13.89 30.29
CA GLY A 81 -9.75 -15.16 29.61
C GLY A 81 -9.33 -14.98 28.15
N PHE A 82 -8.91 -16.07 27.53
CA PHE A 82 -8.66 -16.19 26.11
C PHE A 82 -9.10 -17.58 25.64
N THR A 83 -9.39 -17.73 24.35
CA THR A 83 -10.04 -18.94 23.82
C THR A 83 -9.07 -19.98 23.25
N HIS A 84 -7.91 -19.54 22.77
CA HIS A 84 -6.93 -20.40 22.11
C HIS A 84 -5.53 -20.15 22.68
N ASP A 85 -4.91 -21.21 23.18
CA ASP A 85 -3.50 -21.18 23.60
C ASP A 85 -2.56 -21.10 22.40
N THR A 86 -1.38 -20.55 22.63
CA THR A 86 -0.26 -20.59 21.68
C THR A 86 1.01 -21.04 22.41
N THR A 87 1.87 -21.78 21.72
CA THR A 87 3.13 -22.28 22.29
C THR A 87 4.15 -21.16 22.48
N ASN A 88 4.29 -20.29 21.48
CA ASN A 88 5.25 -19.19 21.51
C ASN A 88 4.75 -18.02 20.64
N PHE A 89 4.61 -16.85 21.25
CA PHE A 89 4.21 -15.62 20.55
C PHE A 89 5.21 -15.15 19.49
N ASN A 90 6.48 -15.56 19.60
CA ASN A 90 7.53 -15.18 18.68
C ASN A 90 7.76 -16.21 17.56
N GLU A 91 7.04 -17.33 17.59
CA GLU A 91 7.15 -18.37 16.56
C GLU A 91 6.42 -17.92 15.30
N GLY A 92 7.17 -17.62 14.24
CA GLY A 92 6.62 -17.16 12.97
C GLY A 92 7.61 -16.40 12.10
N VAL A 93 7.11 -15.87 10.98
CA VAL A 93 7.91 -15.06 10.05
C VAL A 93 8.05 -13.65 10.60
N LEU A 94 9.23 -13.33 11.16
CA LEU A 94 9.52 -12.02 11.77
C LEU A 94 9.59 -10.87 10.75
N ASN A 95 9.97 -11.17 9.51
CA ASN A 95 10.08 -10.19 8.44
C ASN A 95 9.31 -10.67 7.22
N SER A 96 8.35 -9.86 6.76
CA SER A 96 7.60 -10.15 5.56
C SER A 96 8.50 -10.22 4.32
N SER A 97 8.22 -11.19 3.44
CA SER A 97 8.90 -11.35 2.15
C SER A 97 8.86 -10.06 1.30
N TYR A 98 7.81 -9.25 1.46
CA TYR A 98 7.66 -7.96 0.80
C TYR A 98 8.83 -6.98 1.04
N LYS A 99 9.50 -7.06 2.21
CA LYS A 99 10.69 -6.23 2.51
C LYS A 99 11.95 -6.76 1.84
N ILE A 100 12.02 -8.07 1.61
CA ILE A 100 13.20 -8.75 1.06
C ILE A 100 13.28 -8.56 -0.45
N LEU A 101 12.13 -8.56 -1.13
CA LEU A 101 12.03 -8.40 -2.59
C LEU A 101 12.35 -6.95 -3.00
N PRO A 102 13.45 -6.67 -3.71
CA PRO A 102 13.83 -5.31 -4.10
C PRO A 102 12.93 -4.70 -5.17
N THR A 103 12.52 -5.47 -6.19
CA THR A 103 11.85 -4.90 -7.37
C THR A 103 10.35 -5.16 -7.37
N MET A 104 9.59 -4.25 -7.99
CA MET A 104 8.15 -4.43 -8.16
C MET A 104 7.82 -5.64 -9.04
N LYS A 105 8.66 -5.95 -10.02
CA LYS A 105 8.52 -7.13 -10.87
C LYS A 105 8.59 -8.41 -10.04
N GLU A 106 9.59 -8.54 -9.17
CA GLU A 106 9.73 -9.69 -8.26
C GLU A 106 8.58 -9.79 -7.25
N LYS A 107 8.12 -8.65 -6.72
CA LYS A 107 6.96 -8.62 -5.81
C LYS A 107 5.71 -9.14 -6.47
N VAL A 108 5.42 -8.68 -7.68
CA VAL A 108 4.25 -9.11 -8.45
C VAL A 108 4.40 -10.57 -8.88
N GLY A 109 5.59 -10.98 -9.32
CA GLY A 109 5.88 -12.38 -9.64
C GLY A 109 5.65 -13.31 -8.43
N SER A 110 6.20 -12.96 -7.27
CA SER A 110 6.02 -13.74 -6.02
C SER A 110 4.56 -13.75 -5.55
N GLN A 111 3.84 -12.64 -5.73
CA GLN A 111 2.40 -12.57 -5.45
C GLN A 111 1.64 -13.53 -6.37
N MET A 112 1.91 -13.52 -7.68
CA MET A 112 1.23 -14.38 -8.63
C MET A 112 1.60 -15.86 -8.46
N GLU A 113 2.83 -16.17 -8.07
CA GLU A 113 3.25 -17.52 -7.69
C GLU A 113 2.44 -18.03 -6.49
N LEU A 114 2.23 -17.20 -5.47
CA LEU A 114 1.39 -17.53 -4.32
C LEU A 114 -0.07 -17.73 -4.74
N VAL A 115 -0.61 -16.87 -5.59
CA VAL A 115 -1.98 -16.98 -6.11
C VAL A 115 -2.15 -18.31 -6.87
N GLY A 116 -1.18 -18.72 -7.68
CA GLY A 116 -1.21 -20.02 -8.36
C GLY A 116 -1.20 -21.24 -7.42
N LYS A 117 -0.74 -21.08 -6.18
CA LYS A 117 -0.75 -22.14 -5.15
C LYS A 117 -2.04 -22.19 -4.35
N ILE A 118 -2.81 -21.10 -4.30
CA ILE A 118 -3.99 -20.97 -3.44
C ILE A 118 -5.26 -21.31 -4.22
N ARG A 119 -6.06 -22.26 -3.70
CA ARG A 119 -7.34 -22.66 -4.29
C ARG A 119 -8.45 -21.60 -4.20
N ALA A 120 -8.40 -20.77 -3.15
CA ALA A 120 -9.43 -19.77 -2.85
C ALA A 120 -9.37 -18.52 -3.74
N VAL A 121 -8.41 -18.43 -4.65
CA VAL A 121 -8.15 -17.22 -5.44
C VAL A 121 -8.09 -17.58 -6.93
N ASP A 122 -8.75 -16.78 -7.75
CA ASP A 122 -8.66 -16.86 -9.20
C ASP A 122 -7.46 -16.07 -9.71
N THR A 123 -6.51 -16.77 -10.35
CA THR A 123 -5.31 -16.16 -10.96
C THR A 123 -5.64 -15.10 -11.99
N SER A 124 -6.65 -15.35 -12.82
CA SER A 124 -7.03 -14.47 -13.93
C SER A 124 -7.65 -13.18 -13.41
N ASP A 125 -8.51 -13.28 -12.38
CA ASP A 125 -9.12 -12.10 -11.77
C ASP A 125 -8.09 -11.23 -11.04
N VAL A 126 -7.14 -11.85 -10.33
CA VAL A 126 -6.05 -11.09 -9.67
C VAL A 126 -5.17 -10.37 -10.70
N ALA A 127 -4.76 -11.06 -11.77
CA ALA A 127 -3.97 -10.44 -12.84
C ALA A 127 -4.71 -9.22 -13.44
N ARG A 128 -6.00 -9.39 -13.74
CA ARG A 128 -6.87 -8.32 -14.24
C ARG A 128 -6.94 -7.14 -13.25
N LEU A 129 -7.15 -7.40 -11.96
CA LEU A 129 -7.23 -6.36 -10.93
C LEU A 129 -5.92 -5.57 -10.80
N ILE A 130 -4.78 -6.25 -10.83
CA ILE A 130 -3.46 -5.59 -10.79
C ILE A 130 -3.29 -4.67 -12.00
N ILE A 131 -3.59 -5.17 -13.20
CA ILE A 131 -3.46 -4.41 -14.43
C ILE A 131 -4.39 -3.19 -14.43
N GLU A 132 -5.70 -3.39 -14.19
CA GLU A 132 -6.71 -2.35 -14.37
C GLU A 132 -6.69 -1.32 -13.24
N ARG A 133 -6.59 -1.75 -11.98
CA ARG A 133 -6.70 -0.85 -10.83
C ARG A 133 -5.40 -0.20 -10.44
N HIS A 134 -4.27 -0.86 -10.66
CA HIS A 134 -2.95 -0.36 -10.27
C HIS A 134 -2.15 0.13 -11.48
N PHE A 135 -1.76 -0.77 -12.39
CA PHE A 135 -0.78 -0.42 -13.43
C PHE A 135 -1.32 0.56 -14.47
N ILE A 136 -2.44 0.26 -15.13
CA ILE A 136 -3.02 1.14 -16.17
C ILE A 136 -3.34 2.51 -15.58
N ARG A 137 -3.90 2.55 -14.35
CA ARG A 137 -4.25 3.80 -13.67
C ARG A 137 -3.00 4.65 -13.38
N ASP A 138 -1.92 4.04 -12.92
CA ASP A 138 -0.68 4.77 -12.63
C ASP A 138 0.02 5.23 -13.91
N ILE A 139 0.15 4.35 -14.92
CA ILE A 139 0.75 4.68 -16.22
C ILE A 139 0.01 5.86 -16.88
N ARG A 140 -1.32 5.78 -17.01
CA ARG A 140 -2.13 6.86 -17.61
C ARG A 140 -2.10 8.12 -16.76
N GLY A 141 -2.12 7.98 -15.43
CA GLY A 141 -2.02 9.10 -14.49
C GLY A 141 -0.70 9.86 -14.64
N ASN A 142 0.42 9.14 -14.68
CA ASN A 142 1.74 9.73 -14.83
C ASN A 142 1.94 10.32 -16.23
N LEU A 143 1.43 9.67 -17.28
CA LEU A 143 1.49 10.18 -18.64
C LEU A 143 0.69 11.49 -18.81
N ARG A 144 -0.51 11.57 -18.23
CA ARG A 144 -1.31 12.80 -18.22
C ARG A 144 -0.60 13.92 -17.44
N LYS A 145 0.04 13.60 -16.32
CA LYS A 145 0.80 14.60 -15.56
C LYS A 145 2.07 15.02 -16.30
N PHE A 146 2.73 14.12 -17.01
CA PHE A 146 3.92 14.40 -17.81
C PHE A 146 3.65 15.43 -18.90
N SER A 147 2.50 15.37 -19.59
CA SER A 147 2.13 16.35 -20.61
C SER A 147 1.80 17.74 -20.05
N HIS A 148 1.46 17.84 -18.76
CA HIS A 148 1.11 19.10 -18.09
C HIS A 148 2.14 19.52 -17.03
N GLN A 149 3.31 18.88 -17.00
CA GLN A 149 4.25 19.03 -15.91
C GLN A 149 4.92 20.41 -15.89
N GLN A 150 5.43 20.76 -14.71
CA GLN A 150 6.36 21.88 -14.55
C GLN A 150 7.80 21.37 -14.62
N PHE A 151 8.72 22.29 -14.82
CA PHE A 151 10.15 22.04 -14.83
C PHE A 151 10.78 22.60 -13.56
N ARG A 152 11.84 21.97 -13.06
CA ARG A 152 12.53 22.42 -11.84
C ARG A 152 14.01 22.60 -12.10
N CYS A 153 14.61 23.65 -11.56
CA CYS A 153 16.06 23.78 -11.50
C CYS A 153 16.65 22.87 -10.41
N VAL A 154 17.74 22.16 -10.72
CA VAL A 154 18.43 21.28 -9.75
C VAL A 154 19.12 22.07 -8.63
N ALA A 155 19.66 23.26 -8.93
CA ALA A 155 20.46 24.03 -7.98
C ALA A 155 19.60 24.87 -7.01
N CYS A 156 18.58 25.57 -7.52
CA CYS A 156 17.79 26.52 -6.71
C CYS A 156 16.32 26.11 -6.49
N ASN A 157 15.90 24.95 -7.02
CA ASN A 157 14.52 24.45 -6.94
C ASN A 157 13.42 25.35 -7.51
N GLU A 158 13.78 26.40 -8.25
CA GLU A 158 12.84 27.27 -8.95
C GLU A 158 12.01 26.47 -9.95
N LYS A 159 10.70 26.73 -9.99
CA LYS A 159 9.74 26.00 -10.81
C LYS A 159 9.28 26.86 -11.99
N PHE A 160 9.35 26.28 -13.18
CA PHE A 160 8.95 26.92 -14.41
C PHE A 160 7.79 26.18 -15.05
N ARG A 161 6.73 26.89 -15.43
CA ARG A 161 5.63 26.31 -16.22
C ARG A 161 6.09 25.92 -17.63
N ARG A 162 7.04 26.65 -18.21
CA ARG A 162 7.65 26.40 -19.51
C ARG A 162 9.15 26.63 -19.39
N THR A 163 9.95 25.82 -20.08
CA THR A 163 11.41 25.98 -20.09
C THR A 163 11.78 27.33 -20.73
N PRO A 164 12.65 28.15 -20.11
CA PRO A 164 13.21 29.35 -20.73
C PRO A 164 13.91 29.01 -22.05
N LEU A 165 13.79 29.88 -23.05
CA LEU A 165 14.44 29.68 -24.36
C LEU A 165 15.96 29.58 -24.27
N ALA A 166 16.57 30.18 -23.24
CA ALA A 166 18.00 30.05 -22.97
C ALA A 166 18.42 28.64 -22.50
N GLY A 167 17.48 27.72 -22.21
CA GLY A 167 17.76 26.35 -21.76
C GLY A 167 18.30 26.23 -20.32
N VAL A 168 18.61 27.36 -19.67
CA VAL A 168 19.16 27.43 -18.31
C VAL A 168 18.21 28.14 -17.35
N CYS A 169 18.39 27.92 -16.06
CA CYS A 169 17.63 28.62 -15.02
C CYS A 169 17.92 30.12 -15.06
N THR A 170 16.89 30.95 -15.20
CA THR A 170 17.01 32.42 -15.22
C THR A 170 17.51 33.03 -13.91
N LYS A 171 17.46 32.29 -12.80
CA LYS A 171 17.85 32.76 -11.46
C LYS A 171 19.28 32.39 -11.07
N CYS A 172 19.78 31.23 -11.50
CA CYS A 172 21.08 30.71 -11.05
C CYS A 172 21.95 30.07 -12.15
N GLY A 173 21.49 30.06 -13.41
CA GLY A 173 22.20 29.40 -14.52
C GLY A 173 22.21 27.86 -14.46
N GLY A 174 21.62 27.25 -13.43
CA GLY A 174 21.60 25.80 -13.27
C GLY A 174 20.72 25.04 -14.29
N LYS A 175 20.96 23.73 -14.40
CA LYS A 175 20.21 22.82 -15.28
C LYS A 175 18.74 22.70 -14.86
N ILE A 176 17.87 22.71 -15.85
CA ILE A 176 16.43 22.50 -15.69
C ILE A 176 16.11 21.03 -16.06
N ILE A 177 15.32 20.37 -15.21
CA ILE A 177 14.90 18.98 -15.41
C ILE A 177 13.38 18.85 -15.36
N PHE A 178 12.86 17.78 -15.96
CA PHE A 178 11.48 17.36 -15.79
C PHE A 178 11.19 17.03 -14.32
N THR A 179 9.95 17.29 -13.89
CA THR A 179 9.48 16.86 -12.56
C THR A 179 9.01 15.41 -12.57
N ILE A 180 8.57 14.91 -13.72
CA ILE A 180 8.20 13.53 -13.97
C ILE A 180 9.09 12.99 -15.08
N SER A 181 9.88 11.97 -14.77
CA SER A 181 10.77 11.33 -15.75
C SER A 181 10.01 10.30 -16.58
N GLU A 182 10.47 10.06 -17.81
CA GLU A 182 9.97 8.99 -18.68
C GLU A 182 10.00 7.62 -17.99
N GLY A 183 11.10 7.31 -17.29
CA GLY A 183 11.25 6.05 -16.56
C GLY A 183 10.16 5.81 -15.51
N SER A 184 9.59 6.86 -14.92
CA SER A 184 8.47 6.73 -13.97
C SER A 184 7.18 6.26 -14.65
N ILE A 185 7.00 6.55 -15.94
CA ILE A 185 5.84 6.15 -16.73
C ILE A 185 6.03 4.72 -17.26
N LYS A 186 7.23 4.41 -17.78
CA LYS A 186 7.56 3.09 -18.34
C LYS A 186 7.69 1.99 -17.26
N LYS A 187 7.92 2.35 -16.00
CA LYS A 187 8.19 1.42 -14.87
C LYS A 187 7.26 0.21 -14.79
N TYR A 188 5.95 0.40 -15.04
CA TYR A 188 4.95 -0.67 -14.93
C TYR A 188 4.46 -1.23 -16.25
N LEU A 189 4.94 -0.70 -17.39
CA LEU A 189 4.48 -1.12 -18.70
C LEU A 189 4.90 -2.56 -18.99
N GLU A 190 6.19 -2.89 -18.81
CA GLU A 190 6.70 -4.24 -19.02
C GLU A 190 6.06 -5.27 -18.08
N PRO A 191 5.98 -5.06 -16.74
CA PRO A 191 5.27 -5.98 -15.86
C PRO A 191 3.79 -6.17 -16.22
N ALA A 192 3.11 -5.13 -16.71
CA ALA A 192 1.71 -5.24 -17.11
C ALA A 192 1.54 -6.11 -18.37
N ILE A 193 2.45 -5.99 -19.33
CA ILE A 193 2.47 -6.81 -20.55
C ILE A 193 2.77 -8.27 -20.19
N ASP A 194 3.80 -8.51 -19.38
CA ASP A 194 4.18 -9.85 -18.91
C ASP A 194 3.01 -10.57 -18.20
N LEU A 195 2.23 -9.85 -17.38
CA LEU A 195 1.01 -10.41 -16.78
C LEU A 195 -0.08 -10.71 -17.82
N SER A 196 -0.23 -9.88 -18.86
CA SER A 196 -1.25 -10.06 -19.90
C SER A 196 -0.97 -11.21 -20.86
N GLU A 197 0.29 -11.60 -20.99
CA GLU A 197 0.75 -12.72 -21.83
C GLU A 197 0.70 -14.04 -21.06
N ASN A 198 1.08 -14.03 -19.77
CA ASN A 198 1.16 -15.24 -18.95
C ASN A 198 -0.18 -15.66 -18.32
N TYR A 199 -1.16 -14.77 -18.22
CA TYR A 199 -2.45 -15.05 -17.61
C TYR A 199 -3.61 -14.78 -18.56
N ASP A 200 -4.67 -15.57 -18.44
CA ASP A 200 -5.90 -15.38 -19.21
C ASP A 200 -6.65 -14.15 -18.70
N ILE A 201 -6.48 -13.03 -19.39
CA ILE A 201 -7.16 -11.77 -19.10
C ILE A 201 -8.12 -11.40 -20.23
N SER A 202 -9.10 -10.55 -19.91
CA SER A 202 -10.07 -10.10 -20.89
C SER A 202 -9.38 -9.39 -22.07
N GLU A 203 -9.90 -9.64 -23.28
CA GLU A 203 -9.38 -9.05 -24.51
C GLU A 203 -9.43 -7.51 -24.46
N TYR A 204 -10.44 -6.94 -23.80
CA TYR A 204 -10.52 -5.50 -23.54
C TYR A 204 -9.30 -4.99 -22.75
N THR A 205 -8.92 -5.69 -21.69
CA THR A 205 -7.76 -5.30 -20.85
C THR A 205 -6.46 -5.39 -21.65
N ARG A 206 -6.30 -6.42 -22.48
CA ARG A 206 -5.14 -6.60 -23.36
C ARG A 206 -5.04 -5.46 -24.39
N GLN A 207 -6.12 -5.16 -25.10
CA GLN A 207 -6.18 -4.06 -26.05
C GLN A 207 -5.94 -2.69 -25.37
N SER A 208 -6.47 -2.51 -24.16
CA SER A 208 -6.26 -1.28 -23.38
C SER A 208 -4.79 -1.06 -23.01
N LEU A 209 -4.06 -2.15 -22.70
CA LEU A 209 -2.61 -2.12 -22.50
C LEU A 209 -1.86 -1.82 -23.79
N GLU A 210 -2.22 -2.47 -24.90
CA GLU A 210 -1.60 -2.25 -26.21
C GLU A 210 -1.77 -0.79 -26.69
N LEU A 211 -2.97 -0.23 -26.59
CA LEU A 211 -3.22 1.18 -26.89
C LEU A 211 -2.38 2.11 -25.99
N THR A 212 -2.23 1.75 -24.72
CA THR A 212 -1.42 2.54 -23.78
C THR A 212 0.07 2.45 -24.16
N LYS A 213 0.56 1.28 -24.56
CA LYS A 213 1.93 1.07 -25.07
C LYS A 213 2.18 1.90 -26.32
N LEU A 214 1.31 1.80 -27.33
CA LEU A 214 1.40 2.57 -28.57
C LEU A 214 1.42 4.08 -28.32
N TYR A 215 0.60 4.55 -27.40
CA TYR A 215 0.57 5.97 -27.04
C TYR A 215 1.87 6.43 -26.37
N ILE A 216 2.45 5.62 -25.48
CA ILE A 216 3.76 5.89 -24.87
C ILE A 216 4.85 5.91 -25.95
N GLU A 217 4.89 4.92 -26.84
CA GLU A 217 5.83 4.87 -27.95
C GLU A 217 5.70 6.05 -28.91
N SER A 218 4.48 6.57 -29.13
CA SER A 218 4.27 7.76 -29.98
C SER A 218 4.84 9.05 -29.37
N ILE A 219 4.93 9.14 -28.04
CA ILE A 219 5.40 10.34 -27.33
C ILE A 219 6.91 10.29 -27.14
N PHE A 220 7.44 9.14 -26.72
CA PHE A 220 8.86 8.98 -26.37
C PHE A 220 9.71 8.38 -27.51
N GLY A 221 9.07 7.93 -28.58
CA GLY A 221 9.70 7.09 -29.59
C GLY A 221 9.80 5.64 -29.13
N ARG A 222 10.14 4.76 -30.08
CA ARG A 222 10.61 3.42 -29.75
C ARG A 222 12.06 3.51 -29.30
N ASP A 223 12.44 2.67 -28.35
CA ASP A 223 13.86 2.53 -28.00
C ASP A 223 14.62 2.16 -29.29
N ALA A 224 15.79 2.77 -29.51
CA ALA A 224 16.60 2.48 -30.70
C ALA A 224 16.81 0.96 -30.79
N ASP A 225 16.55 0.39 -31.97
CA ASP A 225 16.66 -1.05 -32.20
C ASP A 225 18.01 -1.55 -31.66
N LYS A 226 17.96 -2.29 -30.54
CA LYS A 226 19.15 -2.93 -29.99
C LYS A 226 19.49 -4.07 -30.92
N GLN A 227 20.65 -3.99 -31.57
CA GLN A 227 21.19 -5.10 -32.33
C GLN A 227 21.28 -6.34 -31.44
N VAL A 228 20.41 -7.31 -31.72
CA VAL A 228 20.39 -8.61 -31.06
C VAL A 228 21.22 -9.59 -31.90
N GLU A 229 22.00 -10.43 -31.23
CA GLU A 229 22.73 -11.50 -31.90
C GLU A 229 21.77 -12.48 -32.57
N LEU A 230 22.11 -12.93 -33.78
CA LEU A 230 21.33 -13.91 -34.57
C LEU A 230 21.02 -15.20 -33.78
N LYS A 231 21.84 -15.55 -32.79
CA LYS A 231 21.64 -16.70 -31.89
C LYS A 231 20.39 -16.64 -31.01
N LYS A 232 19.69 -15.50 -30.93
CA LYS A 232 18.41 -15.41 -30.21
C LYS A 232 17.22 -15.95 -31.01
N TRP A 233 17.40 -16.18 -32.31
CA TRP A 233 16.35 -16.60 -33.24
C TRP A 233 16.52 -18.05 -33.73
N PHE A 234 17.61 -18.72 -33.34
CA PHE A 234 17.93 -20.12 -33.62
C PHE A 234 18.16 -20.85 -32.30
#